data_AF-I4A6G0-F1
#
_entry.id   AF-I4A6G0-F1
#
_cell.length_a   1.000
_cell.length_b   1.000
_cell.length_c   1.000
_cell.angle_alpha   90.00
_cell.angle_beta   90.00
_cell.angle_gamma   90.00
#
_symmetry.space_group_name_H-M   'P 1'
#
loop_
_entity.id
_entity.type
_entity.pdbx_description
1 polymer ?
#
loop_
_entity_poly.entity_id
_entity_poly.type
_entity_poly.pdbx_seq_one_letter_code
_entity_poly.pdbx_strand_id
1 'polypeptide(L)'
;MVFSGYREDHRGNWFGGNQFIWVNDQEGKEKYKAKFYIVSEQNKHLIRVRDEKQQDLLYCMSGPHVTNAEIDWLLDKTKGGFAYYDSPEDYLKDFDDKYKV
;
A
#
# COMPACT_ATOMS: atom_id res chain seq x y z
N MET A 1 17.52 -2.31 8.20
CA MET A 1 16.33 -3.09 8.62
C MET A 1 15.77 -3.74 7.37
N VAL A 2 15.69 -5.08 7.34
CA VAL A 2 15.08 -5.86 6.25
C VAL A 2 13.61 -6.06 6.63
N PHE A 3 12.69 -5.62 5.78
CA PHE A 3 11.26 -5.87 5.93
C PHE A 3 11.05 -7.40 5.96
N SER A 4 10.43 -7.94 7.00
CA SER A 4 10.25 -9.39 7.14
C SER A 4 9.33 -10.00 6.07
N GLY A 5 8.59 -9.16 5.33
CA GLY A 5 7.82 -9.53 4.14
C GLY A 5 8.53 -9.27 2.80
N TYR A 6 9.77 -8.75 2.79
CA TYR A 6 10.50 -8.48 1.55
C TYR A 6 11.38 -9.67 1.17
N ARG A 7 11.15 -10.22 -0.03
CA ARG A 7 12.14 -11.06 -0.69
C ARG A 7 12.99 -10.18 -1.62
N GLU A 8 14.29 -10.10 -1.35
CA GLU A 8 15.29 -9.40 -2.18
C GLU A 8 15.32 -9.90 -3.64
N ASP A 9 14.80 -11.09 -3.93
CA ASP A 9 14.82 -11.68 -5.27
C ASP A 9 13.75 -11.10 -6.22
N HIS A 10 12.89 -10.19 -5.74
CA HIS A 10 11.77 -9.60 -6.48
C HIS A 10 10.83 -10.63 -7.14
N ARG A 11 10.84 -11.90 -6.70
CA ARG A 11 10.06 -12.99 -7.30
C ARG A 11 9.05 -13.57 -6.28
N GLY A 12 7.76 -13.48 -6.61
CA GLY A 12 6.66 -14.07 -5.84
C GLY A 12 5.80 -13.03 -5.11
N ASN A 13 4.80 -13.49 -4.36
CA ASN A 13 3.84 -12.68 -3.61
C ASN A 13 4.48 -12.10 -2.34
N TRP A 14 4.63 -10.77 -2.27
CA TRP A 14 5.26 -10.07 -1.13
C TRP A 14 4.31 -9.96 0.07
N PHE A 15 3.01 -9.91 -0.21
CA PHE A 15 1.94 -9.82 0.78
C PHE A 15 1.04 -11.07 0.79
N GLY A 16 1.57 -12.22 0.38
CA GLY A 16 0.84 -13.49 0.37
C GLY A 16 -0.33 -13.54 -0.62
N GLY A 17 -0.36 -12.65 -1.62
CA GLY A 17 -1.44 -12.51 -2.59
C GLY A 17 -2.50 -11.49 -2.18
N ASN A 18 -2.33 -10.84 -1.01
CA ASN A 18 -3.21 -9.76 -0.59
C ASN A 18 -2.87 -8.46 -1.33
N GLN A 19 -3.90 -7.80 -1.85
CA GLN A 19 -3.76 -6.56 -2.61
C GLN A 19 -3.88 -5.30 -1.75
N PHE A 20 -3.85 -5.43 -0.42
CA PHE A 20 -3.98 -4.30 0.50
C PHE A 20 -3.13 -4.48 1.75
N ILE A 21 -2.67 -3.37 2.30
CA ILE A 21 -1.89 -3.28 3.52
C ILE A 21 -2.49 -2.16 4.38
N TRP A 22 -2.37 -2.26 5.71
CA TRP A 22 -2.84 -1.22 6.60
C TRP A 22 -1.77 -0.87 7.63
N VAL A 23 -1.75 0.40 8.01
CA VAL A 23 -0.79 1.00 8.94
C VAL A 23 -1.54 1.61 10.07
N ASN A 24 -1.35 1.08 11.28
CA ASN A 24 -1.79 1.74 12.50
C ASN A 24 -0.58 2.39 13.18
N ASP A 25 -0.60 3.71 13.28
CA ASP A 25 0.49 4.52 13.88
C ASP A 25 0.50 4.41 15.41
N GLN A 26 -0.57 3.89 16.03
CA GLN A 26 -0.68 3.81 17.48
C GLN A 26 -1.20 2.45 17.93
N GLU A 27 -0.44 1.80 18.82
CA GLU A 27 -0.95 0.81 19.78
C GLU A 27 -2.04 1.49 20.63
N GLY A 28 -3.27 1.57 20.14
CA GLY A 28 -4.35 2.16 20.92
C GLY A 28 -5.52 2.73 20.12
N LYS A 29 -6.60 1.95 20.07
CA LYS A 29 -7.99 2.41 20.31
C LYS A 29 -8.67 3.42 19.39
N GLU A 30 -8.12 3.84 18.25
CA GLU A 30 -8.89 4.66 17.30
C GLU A 30 -8.96 4.01 15.91
N LYS A 31 -10.13 3.40 15.60
CA LYS A 31 -10.48 2.79 14.31
C LYS A 31 -10.24 3.74 13.11
N TYR A 32 -10.25 5.05 13.36
CA TYR A 32 -10.19 6.12 12.35
C TYR A 32 -8.78 6.67 12.06
N LYS A 33 -7.72 6.10 12.67
CA LYS A 33 -6.32 6.53 12.39
C LYS A 33 -5.52 5.54 11.57
N ALA A 34 -6.10 4.39 11.22
CA ALA A 34 -5.46 3.43 10.34
C ALA A 34 -5.38 3.98 8.91
N LYS A 35 -4.17 4.00 8.34
CA LYS A 35 -3.97 4.30 6.91
C LYS A 35 -4.06 3.01 6.13
N PHE A 36 -4.89 2.99 5.08
CA PHE A 36 -5.03 1.84 4.20
C PHE A 36 -4.37 2.14 2.86
N TYR A 37 -3.73 1.12 2.30
CA TYR A 37 -3.12 1.20 1.00
C TYR A 37 -3.46 -0.02 0.17
N ILE A 38 -3.77 0.19 -1.10
CA ILE A 38 -3.83 -0.86 -2.12
C ILE A 38 -2.42 -1.02 -2.68
N VAL A 39 -1.98 -2.26 -2.83
CA VAL A 39 -0.65 -2.58 -3.34
C VAL A 39 -0.78 -3.39 -4.63
N SER A 40 -0.17 -2.89 -5.70
CA SER A 40 0.00 -3.61 -6.95
C SER A 40 1.46 -4.04 -7.04
N GLU A 41 1.75 -5.27 -6.63
CA GLU A 41 3.12 -5.80 -6.67
C GLU A 41 3.65 -5.87 -8.11
N GLN A 42 2.80 -6.24 -9.07
CA GLN A 42 3.16 -6.36 -10.49
C GLN A 42 3.64 -5.05 -11.08
N ASN A 43 2.91 -3.96 -10.80
CA ASN A 43 3.24 -2.64 -11.32
C ASN A 43 4.11 -1.83 -10.34
N LYS A 44 4.42 -2.38 -9.16
CA LYS A 44 5.06 -1.68 -8.04
C LYS A 44 4.37 -0.36 -7.71
N HIS A 45 3.04 -0.39 -7.55
CA HIS A 45 2.26 0.78 -7.16
C HIS A 45 1.75 0.64 -5.74
N LEU A 46 1.82 1.74 -4.99
CA LEU A 46 1.25 1.87 -3.66
C LEU A 46 0.24 3.02 -3.67
N ILE A 47 -1.03 2.71 -3.44
CA ILE A 47 -2.13 3.65 -3.59
C ILE A 47 -2.80 3.82 -2.23
N ARG A 48 -2.76 5.02 -1.66
CA ARG A 48 -3.43 5.31 -0.39
C ARG A 48 -4.93 5.42 -0.58
N VAL A 49 -5.70 4.79 0.29
CA VAL A 49 -7.16 4.90 0.33
C VAL A 49 -7.55 5.96 1.35
N ARG A 50 -8.27 7.00 0.90
CA ARG A 50 -8.71 8.13 1.73
C ARG A 50 -10.22 8.15 2.00
N ASP A 51 -11.01 7.49 1.15
CA ASP A 51 -12.46 7.43 1.31
C ASP A 51 -12.83 6.60 2.55
N GLU A 52 -13.58 7.20 3.47
CA GLU A 52 -13.93 6.58 4.75
C GLU A 52 -14.75 5.30 4.59
N LYS A 53 -15.63 5.22 3.58
CA LYS A 53 -16.43 4.01 3.33
C LYS A 53 -15.57 2.87 2.80
N GLN A 54 -14.61 3.17 1.94
CA GLN A 54 -13.62 2.20 1.47
C GLN A 54 -12.70 1.76 2.61
N GLN A 55 -12.27 2.68 3.47
CA GLN A 55 -11.47 2.33 4.66
C GLN A 55 -12.26 1.41 5.61
N ASP A 56 -13.54 1.68 5.84
CA ASP A 56 -14.40 0.80 6.65
C ASP A 56 -14.57 -0.60 6.04
N LEU A 57 -14.69 -0.68 4.71
CA LEU A 57 -14.74 -1.94 3.98
C LEU A 57 -13.41 -2.71 4.13
N LEU A 58 -12.29 -2.03 3.93
CA LEU A 58 -10.94 -2.60 4.02
C LEU A 58 -10.57 -2.99 5.45
N TYR A 59 -11.07 -2.28 6.45
CA TYR A 59 -10.92 -2.65 7.86
C TYR A 59 -11.57 -4.01 8.16
N CYS A 60 -12.63 -4.38 7.45
CA CYS A 60 -13.27 -5.68 7.59
C CYS A 60 -12.52 -6.81 6.87
N MET A 61 -11.50 -6.49 6.07
CA MET A 61 -10.73 -7.46 5.30
C MET A 61 -9.40 -7.79 6.01
N SER A 62 -8.96 -9.05 5.88
CA SER A 62 -7.69 -9.53 6.45
C SER A 62 -6.48 -9.10 5.61
N GLY A 63 -5.73 -8.09 6.07
CA GLY A 63 -4.52 -7.61 5.40
C GLY A 63 -3.32 -7.57 6.34
N PRO A 64 -2.09 -7.68 5.81
CA PRO A 64 -0.89 -7.52 6.62
C PRO A 64 -0.84 -6.12 7.24
N HIS A 65 -0.57 -6.10 8.54
CA HIS A 65 -0.30 -4.88 9.29
C HIS A 65 1.17 -4.53 9.11
N VAL A 66 1.44 -3.32 8.64
CA VAL A 66 2.80 -2.80 8.48
C VAL A 66 2.94 -1.45 9.19
N THR A 67 4.17 -1.05 9.46
CA THR A 67 4.55 0.21 10.12
C THR A 67 4.81 1.30 9.08
N ASN A 68 4.81 2.58 9.49
CA ASN A 68 5.18 3.67 8.58
C ASN A 68 6.61 3.52 8.05
N ALA A 69 7.54 3.02 8.86
CA ALA A 69 8.92 2.78 8.42
C ALA A 69 8.99 1.77 7.26
N GLU A 70 8.07 0.80 7.23
CA GLU A 70 7.97 -0.18 6.15
C GLU A 70 7.32 0.41 4.91
N ILE A 71 6.37 1.34 5.07
CA ILE A 71 5.87 2.16 3.94
C ILE A 71 6.98 3.02 3.34
N ASP A 72 7.73 3.75 4.18
CA ASP A 72 8.84 4.58 3.72
C ASP A 72 9.90 3.74 2.98
N TRP A 73 10.13 2.52 3.46
CA TRP A 73 11.01 1.56 2.82
C TRP A 73 10.48 1.10 1.44
N LEU A 74 9.17 0.90 1.28
CA LEU A 74 8.55 0.57 -0.01
C LEU A 74 8.68 1.72 -1.02
N LEU A 75 8.59 2.96 -0.55
CA LEU A 75 8.69 4.17 -1.38
C LEU A 75 10.15 4.53 -1.73
N ASP A 76 11.12 4.02 -0.98
CA ASP A 76 12.54 4.22 -1.23
C ASP A 76 12.94 3.69 -2.61
N LYS A 77 13.40 4.58 -3.50
CA LYS A 77 13.80 4.25 -4.89
C LYS A 77 14.98 3.29 -5.00
N THR A 78 15.81 3.18 -3.96
CA THR A 78 16.96 2.28 -3.91
C THR A 78 16.63 0.91 -3.35
N LYS A 79 15.41 0.73 -2.82
CA LYS A 79 14.98 -0.51 -2.15
C LYS A 79 13.65 -1.02 -2.72
N GLY A 80 12.53 -0.47 -2.24
CA GLY A 80 11.20 -0.88 -2.69
C GLY A 80 10.87 -0.40 -4.10
N GLY A 81 11.11 0.88 -4.38
CA GLY A 81 10.91 1.51 -5.68
C GLY A 81 9.44 1.59 -6.12
N PHE A 82 8.50 1.62 -5.17
CA PHE A 82 7.08 1.73 -5.49
C PHE A 82 6.71 3.16 -5.90
N ALA A 83 5.90 3.29 -6.94
CA ALA A 83 5.24 4.55 -7.26
C ALA A 83 4.12 4.80 -6.25
N TYR A 84 4.16 5.97 -5.60
CA TYR A 84 3.17 6.38 -4.63
C TYR A 84 2.04 7.18 -5.28
N TYR A 85 0.80 6.80 -4.97
CA TYR A 85 -0.40 7.55 -5.30
C TYR A 85 -1.13 7.89 -4.00
N ASP A 86 -1.44 9.16 -3.82
CA ASP A 86 -1.99 9.66 -2.56
C ASP A 86 -3.52 9.43 -2.44
N SER A 87 -4.15 9.06 -3.55
CA SER A 87 -5.54 8.65 -3.67
C SER A 87 -5.75 7.67 -4.84
N PRO A 88 -6.85 6.89 -4.86
CA PRO A 88 -7.24 6.13 -6.05
C PRO A 88 -7.49 7.01 -7.28
N GLU A 89 -7.99 8.23 -7.09
CA GLU A 89 -8.20 9.20 -8.16
C GLU A 89 -6.89 9.63 -8.83
N ASP A 90 -5.82 9.85 -8.06
CA ASP A 90 -4.50 10.18 -8.59
C ASP A 90 -3.94 9.03 -9.45
N TYR A 91 -4.15 7.79 -8.98
CA TYR A 91 -3.77 6.60 -9.74
C TYR A 91 -4.53 6.50 -11.07
N LEU A 92 -5.85 6.68 -11.04
CA LEU A 92 -6.69 6.63 -12.25
C LEU A 92 -6.34 7.74 -13.24
N LYS A 93 -5.99 8.93 -12.74
CA LYS A 93 -5.56 10.05 -13.59
C LYS A 93 -4.22 9.77 -14.28
N ASP A 94 -3.22 9.24 -13.57
CA ASP A 94 -1.94 8.83 -14.17
C ASP A 94 -2.11 7.69 -15.17
N PHE A 95 -3.01 6.74 -14.88
CA PHE A 95 -3.35 5.67 -15.80
C PHE A 95 -4.01 6.20 -17.08
N ASP A 96 -5.00 7.08 -16.96
CA ASP A 96 -5.69 7.69 -18.10
C ASP A 96 -4.72 8.51 -18.97
N ASP A 97 -3.78 9.25 -18.37
CA ASP A 97 -2.77 10.02 -19.10
C ASP A 97 -1.79 9.12 -19.89
N LYS A 98 -1.38 7.99 -19.30
CA LYS A 98 -0.43 7.05 -19.92
C LYS A 98 -1.05 6.16 -21.00
N TYR A 99 -2.35 5.87 -20.89
CA TYR A 99 -3.02 4.87 -21.74
C TYR A 99 -4.15 5.45 -22.59
N LYS A 100 -4.33 6.77 -22.62
CA LYS A 100 -5.15 7.44 -23.64
C LYS A 100 -4.55 7.21 -25.02
N VAL A 101 -5.28 6.42 -25.83
CA VAL A 101 -5.12 6.28 -27.27
C VAL A 101 -5.78 7.45 -27.98
#